data_AF-A0A955RZ84-F1
#
_entry.id   AF-A0A955RZ84-F1
#
_cell.length_a   1.000
_cell.length_b   1.000
_cell.length_c   1.000
_cell.angle_alpha   90.00
_cell.angle_beta   90.00
_cell.angle_gamma   90.00
#
_symmetry.space_group_name_H-M   'P 1'
#
loop_
_entity.id
_entity.type
_entity.pdbx_description
1 polymer ?
#
loop_
_entity_poly.entity_id
_entity_poly.type
_entity_poly.pdbx_seq_one_letter_code
_entity_poly.pdbx_strand_id
1 'polypeptide(L)'
;MDDANEKKDLYDSIAKHFSNLFKDSKVGIVITDSNGRFCHVNNAFCRLLKYSEDDLKNLTVKDITHPEDREGLSMFFADGASPQVSPVFHTEKRYLTKEGKSVWARVTATWMFDNNKPVYAAAMIENIGSLRTEQERKRREERQIFELQTAIVAIARNSAVVRGVFSTAIKFIAEKTSQAINVERV
;
A
#
# COMPACT_ATOMS: atom_id res chain seq x y z
N MET A 1 -26.19 38.72 -25.11
CA MET A 1 -25.34 37.79 -25.87
C MET A 1 -24.06 37.69 -25.07
N ASP A 2 -24.01 36.91 -23.98
CA ASP A 2 -22.77 36.80 -23.15
C ASP A 2 -22.72 35.55 -22.25
N ASP A 3 -23.84 35.13 -21.65
CA ASP A 3 -23.86 34.04 -20.64
C ASP A 3 -23.43 32.65 -21.19
N ALA A 4 -23.74 32.38 -22.46
CA ALA A 4 -23.37 31.13 -23.12
C ALA A 4 -21.88 31.06 -23.51
N ASN A 5 -21.23 32.20 -23.75
CA ASN A 5 -19.80 32.26 -24.05
C ASN A 5 -18.98 32.18 -22.77
N GLU A 6 -19.36 32.88 -21.70
CA GLU A 6 -18.67 32.79 -20.41
C GLU A 6 -18.70 31.36 -19.83
N LYS A 7 -19.85 30.68 -19.92
CA LYS A 7 -19.96 29.28 -19.47
C LYS A 7 -19.09 28.35 -20.30
N LYS A 8 -19.00 28.56 -21.61
CA LYS A 8 -18.14 27.77 -22.50
C LYS A 8 -16.66 27.98 -22.18
N ASP A 9 -16.24 29.24 -22.03
CA ASP A 9 -14.85 29.59 -21.71
C ASP A 9 -14.43 29.02 -20.33
N LEU A 10 -15.35 29.00 -19.37
CA LEU A 10 -15.13 28.36 -18.07
C LEU A 10 -14.93 26.84 -18.20
N TYR A 11 -15.79 26.15 -18.96
CA TYR A 11 -15.63 24.71 -19.19
C TYR A 11 -14.34 24.37 -19.93
N ASP A 12 -13.98 25.15 -20.95
CA ASP A 12 -12.75 24.95 -21.72
C ASP A 12 -11.51 25.17 -20.83
N SER A 13 -11.54 26.19 -19.97
CA SER A 13 -10.50 26.42 -18.97
C SER A 13 -10.39 25.27 -17.97
N ILE A 14 -11.51 24.81 -17.41
CA ILE A 14 -11.53 23.68 -16.47
C ILE A 14 -11.00 22.42 -17.15
N ALA A 15 -11.49 22.09 -18.34
CA ALA A 15 -11.06 20.91 -19.10
C ALA A 15 -9.55 20.95 -19.39
N LYS A 16 -9.00 22.12 -19.73
CA LYS A 16 -7.56 22.31 -19.94
C LYS A 16 -6.77 22.06 -18.65
N HIS A 17 -7.19 22.63 -17.53
CA HIS A 17 -6.52 22.41 -16.24
C HIS A 17 -6.59 20.95 -15.80
N PHE A 18 -7.76 20.30 -15.94
CA PHE A 18 -7.92 18.88 -15.66
C PHE A 18 -7.04 18.01 -16.56
N SER A 19 -6.96 18.30 -17.86
CA SER A 19 -6.07 17.60 -18.80
C SER A 19 -4.60 17.71 -18.36
N ASN A 20 -4.16 18.90 -17.93
CA ASN A 20 -2.79 19.08 -17.44
C ASN A 20 -2.54 18.30 -16.15
N LEU A 21 -3.44 18.39 -15.16
CA LEU A 21 -3.34 17.62 -13.91
C LEU A 21 -3.31 16.11 -14.17
N PHE A 22 -4.15 15.65 -15.10
CA PHE A 22 -4.17 14.25 -15.51
C PHE A 22 -2.80 13.82 -16.06
N LYS A 23 -2.22 14.59 -16.99
CA LYS A 23 -0.96 14.27 -17.68
C LYS A 23 0.29 14.42 -16.80
N ASP A 24 0.35 15.47 -15.97
CA ASP A 24 1.54 15.86 -15.21
C ASP A 24 1.59 15.27 -13.79
N SER A 25 0.53 14.57 -13.37
CA SER A 25 0.50 13.87 -12.08
C SER A 25 1.67 12.90 -11.93
N LYS A 26 2.21 12.80 -10.70
CA LYS A 26 3.19 11.79 -10.32
C LYS A 26 2.54 10.45 -9.95
N VAL A 27 1.24 10.46 -9.70
CA VAL A 27 0.42 9.29 -9.38
C VAL A 27 -0.23 8.79 -10.67
N GLY A 28 -0.33 7.47 -10.83
CA GLY A 28 -1.06 6.89 -11.95
C GLY A 28 -2.54 7.24 -11.86
N ILE A 29 -3.14 7.70 -12.95
CA ILE A 29 -4.58 7.95 -13.04
C ILE A 29 -5.10 7.20 -14.25
N VAL A 30 -6.17 6.43 -14.04
CA VAL A 30 -6.82 5.65 -15.09
C VAL A 30 -8.33 5.78 -15.02
N ILE A 31 -8.97 5.63 -16.18
CA ILE A 31 -10.42 5.46 -16.33
C ILE A 31 -10.63 4.16 -17.10
N THR A 32 -11.50 3.30 -16.59
CA THR A 32 -11.89 2.06 -17.24
C THR A 32 -13.38 2.02 -17.50
N ASP A 33 -13.81 1.22 -18.48
CA ASP A 33 -15.21 0.85 -18.64
C ASP A 33 -15.67 -0.12 -17.52
N SER A 34 -16.94 -0.50 -17.54
CA SER A 34 -17.54 -1.44 -16.60
C SER A 34 -16.95 -2.87 -16.67
N ASN A 35 -16.28 -3.23 -17.76
CA ASN A 35 -15.56 -4.49 -17.92
C ASN A 35 -14.09 -4.39 -17.49
N GLY A 36 -13.64 -3.22 -17.04
CA GLY A 36 -12.27 -2.96 -16.63
C GLY A 36 -11.30 -2.76 -17.80
N ARG A 37 -11.77 -2.51 -19.03
CA ARG A 37 -10.91 -2.10 -20.14
C ARG A 37 -10.46 -0.67 -19.95
N PHE A 38 -9.18 -0.37 -20.19
CA PHE A 38 -8.69 1.00 -20.07
C PHE A 38 -9.23 1.90 -21.19
N CYS A 39 -9.91 2.98 -20.81
CA CYS A 39 -10.36 4.03 -21.72
C CYS A 39 -9.34 5.18 -21.76
N HIS A 40 -8.87 5.59 -20.58
CA HIS A 40 -7.87 6.64 -20.42
C HIS A 40 -6.84 6.24 -19.38
N VAL A 41 -5.58 6.55 -19.66
CA VAL A 41 -4.47 6.35 -18.73
C VAL A 41 -3.53 7.55 -18.84
N ASN A 42 -2.96 7.97 -17.71
CA ASN A 42 -1.98 9.05 -17.75
C ASN A 42 -0.55 8.55 -17.95
N ASN A 43 0.35 9.50 -18.20
CA ASN A 43 1.77 9.24 -18.42
C ASN A 43 2.44 8.58 -17.20
N ALA A 44 2.01 8.90 -15.98
CA ALA A 44 2.56 8.28 -14.78
C ALA A 44 2.24 6.78 -14.71
N PHE A 45 1.01 6.38 -15.01
CA PHE A 45 0.64 4.97 -15.05
C PHE A 45 1.37 4.20 -16.15
N CYS A 46 1.48 4.80 -17.34
CA CYS A 46 2.26 4.26 -18.45
C CYS A 46 3.72 4.01 -18.05
N ARG A 47 4.39 5.03 -17.47
CA ARG A 47 5.77 4.92 -16.98
C ARG A 47 5.92 3.86 -15.87
N LEU A 48 4.97 3.81 -14.94
CA LEU A 48 4.98 2.86 -13.82
C LEU A 48 5.04 1.42 -14.32
N LEU A 49 4.23 1.10 -15.32
CA LEU A 49 4.08 -0.27 -15.83
C LEU A 49 4.87 -0.56 -17.11
N LYS A 50 5.57 0.45 -17.65
CA LYS A 50 6.33 0.36 -18.90
C LYS A 50 5.49 -0.04 -20.11
N TYR A 51 4.23 0.39 -20.13
CA TYR A 51 3.36 0.27 -21.29
C TYR A 51 3.17 1.62 -21.96
N SER A 52 2.91 1.63 -23.26
CA SER A 52 2.34 2.80 -23.92
C SER A 52 0.84 2.91 -23.61
N GLU A 53 0.27 4.10 -23.82
CA GLU A 53 -1.18 4.29 -23.71
C GLU A 53 -1.95 3.37 -24.68
N ASP A 54 -1.46 3.21 -25.91
CA ASP A 54 -2.10 2.36 -26.93
C ASP A 54 -2.03 0.88 -26.58
N ASP A 55 -0.93 0.41 -25.97
CA ASP A 55 -0.88 -0.94 -25.42
C ASP A 55 -1.97 -1.12 -24.36
N LEU A 56 -2.09 -0.17 -23.42
CA LEU A 56 -3.01 -0.26 -22.29
C LEU A 56 -4.47 -0.22 -22.72
N LYS A 57 -4.85 0.57 -23.73
CA LYS A 57 -6.24 0.62 -24.25
C LYS A 57 -6.74 -0.73 -24.75
N ASN A 58 -5.84 -1.61 -25.17
CA ASN A 58 -6.17 -2.95 -25.63
C ASN A 58 -6.30 -3.98 -24.49
N LEU A 59 -5.90 -3.61 -23.27
CA LEU A 59 -5.85 -4.47 -22.09
C LEU A 59 -6.97 -4.13 -21.09
N THR A 60 -7.20 -5.06 -20.19
CA THR A 60 -8.03 -4.87 -18.99
C THR A 60 -7.16 -4.75 -17.74
N VAL A 61 -7.74 -4.21 -16.67
CA VAL A 61 -7.07 -4.17 -15.35
C VAL A 61 -6.63 -5.57 -14.90
N LYS A 62 -7.41 -6.61 -15.24
CA LYS A 62 -7.11 -8.00 -14.87
C LYS A 62 -5.87 -8.54 -15.57
N ASP A 63 -5.66 -8.19 -16.84
CA ASP A 63 -4.51 -8.68 -17.64
C ASP A 63 -3.18 -8.27 -17.02
N ILE A 64 -3.10 -7.04 -16.52
CA ILE A 64 -1.91 -6.49 -15.88
C ILE A 64 -1.91 -6.61 -14.36
N THR A 65 -2.92 -7.24 -13.75
CA THR A 65 -2.91 -7.52 -12.30
C THR A 65 -2.24 -8.88 -12.06
N HIS A 66 -1.37 -8.94 -11.04
CA HIS A 66 -0.69 -10.18 -10.65
C HIS A 66 -1.71 -11.29 -10.36
N PRO A 67 -1.48 -12.55 -10.79
CA PRO A 67 -2.47 -13.63 -10.70
C PRO A 67 -3.10 -13.81 -9.32
N GLU A 68 -2.28 -13.77 -8.27
CA GLU A 68 -2.72 -13.90 -6.86
C GLU A 68 -3.63 -12.75 -6.39
N ASP A 69 -3.59 -11.58 -7.04
CA ASP A 69 -4.36 -10.41 -6.63
C ASP A 69 -5.65 -10.23 -7.49
N ARG A 70 -5.92 -11.14 -8.45
CA ARG A 70 -7.06 -11.04 -9.38
C ARG A 70 -8.41 -11.38 -8.73
N GLU A 71 -8.41 -12.17 -7.67
CA GLU A 71 -9.64 -12.55 -6.96
C GLU A 71 -10.27 -11.34 -6.28
N GLY A 72 -9.49 -10.58 -5.50
CA GLY A 72 -9.96 -9.34 -4.88
C GLY A 72 -10.40 -8.28 -5.89
N LEU A 73 -9.77 -8.23 -7.07
CA LEU A 73 -10.23 -7.38 -8.17
C LEU A 73 -11.60 -7.81 -8.69
N SER A 74 -11.84 -9.12 -8.83
CA SER A 74 -13.10 -9.65 -9.35
C SER A 74 -14.27 -9.35 -8.40
N MET A 75 -14.02 -9.39 -7.08
CA MET A 75 -14.99 -8.97 -6.07
C MET A 75 -15.37 -7.49 -6.23
N PHE A 76 -14.39 -6.59 -6.43
CA PHE A 76 -14.68 -5.17 -6.67
C PHE A 76 -15.59 -4.93 -7.88
N PHE A 77 -15.35 -5.62 -9.00
CA PHE A 77 -16.21 -5.50 -10.19
C PHE A 77 -17.60 -6.11 -9.98
N ALA A 78 -17.72 -7.15 -9.16
CA ALA A 78 -19.02 -7.71 -8.78
C ALA A 78 -19.81 -6.77 -7.85
N ASP A 79 -19.14 -6.19 -6.84
CA ASP A 79 -19.75 -5.30 -5.84
C ASP A 79 -20.18 -3.95 -6.44
N GLY A 80 -19.46 -3.48 -7.46
CA GLY A 80 -19.80 -2.28 -8.23
C GLY A 80 -21.18 -2.30 -8.89
N ALA A 81 -21.84 -3.46 -8.93
CA ALA A 81 -23.21 -3.62 -9.42
C ALA A 81 -24.27 -2.99 -8.49
N SER A 82 -23.91 -2.62 -7.25
CA SER A 82 -24.83 -1.97 -6.31
C SER A 82 -24.36 -0.57 -5.90
N PRO A 83 -25.10 0.50 -6.24
CA PRO A 83 -24.76 1.87 -5.83
C PRO A 83 -24.90 2.10 -4.31
N GLN A 84 -25.39 1.11 -3.53
CA GLN A 84 -25.46 1.18 -2.07
C GLN A 84 -24.17 0.71 -1.37
N VAL A 85 -23.27 0.02 -2.07
CA VAL A 85 -21.95 -0.35 -1.53
C VAL A 85 -21.01 0.84 -1.73
N SER A 86 -20.17 1.12 -0.73
CA SER A 86 -19.21 2.24 -0.76
C SER A 86 -18.57 2.34 -2.15
N PRO A 87 -18.75 3.46 -2.88
CA PRO A 87 -18.32 3.56 -4.26
C PRO A 87 -16.80 3.52 -4.39
N VAL A 88 -16.09 3.65 -3.26
CA VAL A 88 -14.63 3.70 -3.16
C VAL A 88 -14.07 2.35 -2.72
N PHE A 89 -13.21 1.79 -3.58
CA PHE A 89 -12.40 0.62 -3.32
C PHE A 89 -10.96 1.03 -3.02
N HIS A 90 -10.42 0.53 -1.92
CA HIS A 90 -9.06 0.78 -1.52
C HIS A 90 -8.33 -0.53 -1.30
N THR A 91 -7.20 -0.72 -1.98
CA THR A 91 -6.39 -1.93 -1.84
C THR A 91 -4.91 -1.67 -2.12
N GLU A 92 -4.05 -2.54 -1.62
CA GLU A 92 -2.67 -2.65 -2.05
C GLU A 92 -2.50 -3.95 -2.82
N LYS A 93 -2.06 -3.87 -4.08
CA LYS A 93 -1.90 -5.04 -4.96
C LYS A 93 -0.66 -4.92 -5.83
N ARG A 94 -0.33 -6.01 -6.52
CA ARG A 94 0.77 -6.05 -7.50
C ARG A 94 0.20 -5.91 -8.91
N TYR A 95 0.78 -4.98 -9.66
CA TYR A 95 0.66 -4.94 -11.11
C TYR A 95 1.86 -5.62 -11.76
N LEU A 96 1.68 -6.10 -12.98
CA LEU A 96 2.72 -6.62 -13.85
C LEU A 96 3.09 -5.56 -14.87
N THR A 97 4.37 -5.26 -14.99
CA THR A 97 4.90 -4.43 -16.08
C THR A 97 4.83 -5.18 -17.42
N LYS A 98 5.09 -4.49 -18.54
CA LYS A 98 5.20 -5.11 -19.88
C LYS A 98 6.25 -6.23 -19.95
N GLU A 99 7.27 -6.16 -19.09
CA GLU A 99 8.31 -7.19 -18.95
C GLU A 99 7.93 -8.33 -17.97
N GLY A 100 6.73 -8.30 -17.40
CA GLY A 100 6.27 -9.29 -16.40
C GLY A 100 6.79 -9.07 -14.98
N LYS A 101 7.51 -7.98 -14.70
CA LYS A 101 7.96 -7.67 -13.33
C LYS A 101 6.82 -7.15 -12.47
N SER A 102 6.75 -7.61 -11.23
CA SER A 102 5.76 -7.15 -10.24
C SER A 102 6.11 -5.79 -9.66
N VAL A 103 5.11 -4.90 -9.59
CA VAL A 103 5.19 -3.57 -8.98
C VAL A 103 4.06 -3.44 -7.96
N TRP A 104 4.43 -3.17 -6.71
CA TRP A 104 3.44 -2.90 -5.66
C TRP A 104 2.83 -1.52 -5.84
N ALA A 105 1.51 -1.47 -5.81
CA ALA A 105 0.76 -0.23 -5.88
C ALA A 105 -0.40 -0.21 -4.89
N ARG A 106 -0.65 0.97 -4.34
CA ARG A 106 -1.88 1.30 -3.63
C ARG A 106 -2.87 1.87 -4.63
N VAL A 107 -4.07 1.33 -4.64
CA VAL A 107 -5.12 1.67 -5.59
C VAL A 107 -6.33 2.17 -4.83
N THR A 108 -6.78 3.37 -5.18
CA THR A 108 -8.07 3.91 -4.77
C THR A 108 -8.92 4.06 -6.03
N ALA A 109 -10.01 3.33 -6.14
CA ALA A 109 -10.89 3.31 -7.30
C ALA A 109 -12.31 3.71 -6.92
N THR A 110 -12.98 4.48 -7.77
CA THR A 110 -14.36 4.92 -7.57
C THR A 110 -15.22 4.63 -8.80
N TRP A 111 -16.38 4.03 -8.59
CA TRP A 111 -17.38 3.83 -9.64
C TRP A 111 -18.12 5.14 -9.99
N MET A 112 -18.31 5.37 -11.27
CA MET A 112 -19.15 6.43 -11.84
C MET A 112 -20.38 5.80 -12.48
N PHE A 113 -21.54 6.31 -12.10
CA PHE A 113 -22.84 5.74 -12.46
C PHE A 113 -23.60 6.67 -13.40
N ASP A 114 -24.34 6.08 -14.33
CA ASP A 114 -25.38 6.73 -15.12
C ASP A 114 -26.68 5.95 -14.94
N ASN A 115 -27.78 6.63 -14.60
CA ASN A 115 -29.08 6.00 -14.33
C ASN A 115 -28.99 4.77 -13.38
N ASN A 116 -28.23 4.91 -12.29
CA ASN A 116 -27.92 3.84 -11.31
C ASN A 116 -27.17 2.62 -11.86
N LYS A 117 -26.57 2.71 -13.05
CA LYS A 117 -25.74 1.66 -13.64
C LYS A 117 -24.27 2.07 -13.67
N PRO A 118 -23.32 1.20 -13.27
CA PRO A 118 -21.89 1.51 -13.36
C PRO A 118 -21.49 1.60 -14.83
N VAL A 119 -20.90 2.72 -15.24
CA VAL A 119 -20.44 2.93 -16.62
C VAL A 119 -18.92 2.96 -16.68
N TYR A 120 -18.29 3.63 -15.71
CA TYR A 120 -16.84 3.80 -15.66
C TYR A 120 -16.32 3.64 -14.24
N ALA A 121 -15.05 3.28 -14.09
CA ALA A 121 -14.32 3.40 -12.84
C ALA A 121 -13.12 4.32 -13.04
N ALA A 122 -12.95 5.29 -12.15
CA ALA A 122 -11.75 6.12 -12.09
C ALA A 122 -10.86 5.62 -10.95
N ALA A 123 -9.56 5.46 -11.19
CA ALA A 123 -8.64 5.02 -10.14
C ALA A 123 -7.35 5.84 -10.10
N MET A 124 -6.85 6.03 -8.87
CA MET A 124 -5.54 6.59 -8.56
C MET A 124 -4.61 5.47 -8.07
N ILE A 125 -3.40 5.42 -8.61
CA ILE A 125 -2.42 4.36 -8.42
C ILE A 125 -1.11 4.95 -7.93
N GLU A 126 -0.81 4.74 -6.66
CA GLU A 126 0.44 5.15 -6.02
C GLU A 126 1.42 3.98 -6.00
N ASN A 127 2.65 4.20 -6.46
CA ASN A 127 3.71 3.20 -6.31
C ASN A 127 4.22 3.18 -4.86
N ILE A 128 4.08 2.04 -4.20
CA ILE A 128 4.50 1.85 -2.80
C ILE A 128 5.68 0.88 -2.68
N GLY A 129 6.30 0.49 -3.80
CA GLY A 129 7.40 -0.47 -3.82
C GLY A 129 8.59 -0.03 -2.96
N SER A 130 9.03 1.22 -3.10
CA SER A 130 10.13 1.77 -2.29
C SER A 130 9.80 1.80 -0.80
N LEU A 131 8.56 2.15 -0.44
CA LEU A 131 8.08 2.16 0.94
C LEU A 131 8.16 0.76 1.55
N ARG A 132 7.72 -0.27 0.80
CA ARG A 132 7.74 -1.65 1.27
C ARG A 132 9.16 -2.19 1.37
N THR A 133 10.02 -1.93 0.40
CA THR A 133 11.44 -2.34 0.46
C THR A 133 12.14 -1.75 1.68
N GLU A 134 11.88 -0.48 2.01
CA GLU A 134 12.46 0.15 3.19
C GLU A 134 11.91 -0.43 4.51
N GLN A 135 10.61 -0.73 4.57
CA GLN A 135 10.01 -1.41 5.73
C GLN A 135 10.54 -2.82 5.92
N GLU A 136 10.68 -3.59 4.84
CA GLU A 136 11.26 -4.93 4.86
C GLU A 136 12.72 -4.92 5.30
N ARG A 137 13.51 -3.94 4.83
CA ARG A 137 14.90 -3.73 5.25
C ARG A 137 14.98 -3.51 6.77
N LYS A 138 14.19 -2.57 7.30
CA LYS A 138 14.15 -2.29 8.75
C LYS A 138 13.75 -3.52 9.57
N ARG A 139 12.69 -4.23 9.16
CA ARG A 139 12.25 -5.46 9.84
C ARG A 139 13.34 -6.54 9.85
N ARG A 140 14.10 -6.66 8.76
CA ARG A 140 15.21 -7.61 8.68
C ARG A 140 16.34 -7.24 9.64
N GLU A 141 16.68 -5.95 9.73
CA GLU A 141 17.70 -5.44 10.67
C GLU A 141 17.26 -5.66 12.13
N GLU A 142 16.02 -5.33 12.47
CA GLU A 142 15.45 -5.58 13.81
C GLU A 142 15.49 -7.06 14.18
N ARG A 143 15.14 -7.94 13.23
CA ARG A 143 15.21 -9.39 13.44
C ARG A 143 16.64 -9.86 13.69
N GLN A 144 17.62 -9.35 12.93
CA GLN A 144 19.03 -9.69 13.13
C GLN A 144 19.54 -9.21 14.49
N ILE A 145 19.16 -8.00 14.92
CA ILE A 145 19.51 -7.49 16.25
C ILE A 145 18.91 -8.38 17.34
N PHE A 146 17.64 -8.75 17.21
CA PHE A 146 16.97 -9.62 18.17
C PHE A 146 17.60 -11.02 18.24
N GLU A 147 17.94 -11.62 17.09
CA GLU A 147 18.63 -12.90 17.02
C GLU A 147 20.02 -12.85 17.68
N LEU A 148 20.80 -11.79 17.44
CA LEU A 148 22.10 -11.57 18.09
C LEU A 148 21.96 -11.39 19.61
N GLN A 149 21.00 -10.60 20.06
CA GLN A 149 20.72 -10.41 21.51
C GLN A 149 20.35 -11.74 22.17
N THR A 150 19.50 -12.53 21.52
CA THR A 150 19.08 -13.85 22.00
C THR A 150 20.27 -14.79 22.11
N ALA A 151 21.15 -14.81 21.10
CA ALA A 151 22.36 -15.63 21.09
C ALA A 151 23.34 -15.22 22.21
N ILE A 152 23.57 -13.91 22.43
CA ILE A 152 24.43 -13.41 23.52
C ILE A 152 23.90 -13.86 24.88
N VAL A 153 22.59 -13.72 25.13
CA VAL A 153 21.98 -14.15 26.40
C VAL A 153 22.11 -15.67 26.59
N ALA A 154 21.93 -16.46 25.52
CA ALA A 154 22.09 -17.91 25.58
C ALA A 154 23.54 -18.33 25.89
N ILE A 155 24.53 -17.69 25.25
CA ILE A 155 25.96 -17.91 25.51
C ILE A 155 26.30 -17.52 26.96
N ALA A 156 25.84 -16.36 27.41
CA ALA A 156 26.04 -15.89 28.78
C ALA A 156 25.45 -16.88 29.80
N ARG A 157 24.26 -17.44 29.56
CA ARG A 157 23.65 -18.46 30.45
C ARG A 157 24.42 -19.78 30.49
N ASN A 158 25.06 -20.17 29.39
CA ASN A 158 25.81 -21.43 29.31
C ASN A 158 27.23 -21.36 29.89
N SER A 159 27.78 -20.15 30.04
CA SER A 159 29.05 -19.93 30.73
C SER A 159 28.96 -20.27 32.22
N ALA A 160 29.83 -21.18 32.69
CA ALA A 160 29.96 -21.53 34.11
C ALA A 160 30.31 -20.32 34.99
N VAL A 161 31.03 -19.33 34.43
CA VAL A 161 31.43 -18.10 35.13
C VAL A 161 30.22 -17.21 35.41
N VAL A 162 29.30 -17.09 34.45
CA VAL A 162 28.12 -16.23 34.56
C VAL A 162 27.05 -16.85 35.46
N ARG A 163 26.90 -18.19 35.48
CA ARG A 163 26.06 -18.89 36.47
C ARG A 163 26.48 -18.58 37.90
N GLY A 164 27.78 -18.52 38.18
CA GLY A 164 28.32 -18.15 39.49
C GLY A 164 28.01 -16.70 39.87
N VAL A 165 28.23 -15.75 38.96
CA VAL A 165 27.98 -14.32 39.23
C VAL A 165 26.48 -14.01 39.39
N PHE A 166 25.61 -14.59 38.57
CA PHE A 166 24.15 -14.43 38.72
C PHE A 166 23.62 -15.05 40.01
N SER A 167 24.14 -16.22 40.43
CA SER A 167 23.78 -16.84 41.71
C SER A 167 24.14 -15.94 42.91
N THR A 168 25.32 -15.33 42.88
CA THR A 168 25.77 -14.43 43.95
C THR A 168 24.95 -13.15 43.99
N ALA A 169 24.65 -12.56 42.83
CA ALA A 169 23.84 -11.34 42.75
C ALA A 169 22.39 -11.56 43.23
N ILE A 170 21.75 -12.68 42.85
CA ILE A 170 20.39 -13.00 43.32
C ILE A 170 20.38 -13.24 44.83
N LYS A 171 21.37 -13.94 45.39
CA LYS A 171 21.47 -14.12 46.85
C LYS A 171 21.66 -12.80 47.59
N PHE A 172 22.52 -11.92 47.08
CA PHE A 172 22.76 -10.60 47.68
C PHE A 172 21.50 -9.72 47.68
N ILE A 173 20.74 -9.72 46.58
CA ILE A 173 19.47 -8.99 46.50
C ILE A 173 18.44 -9.58 47.47
N ALA A 174 18.32 -10.91 47.53
CA ALA A 174 17.41 -11.60 48.45
C ALA A 174 17.71 -11.27 49.93
N GLU A 175 18.98 -11.31 50.34
CA GLU A 175 19.40 -10.93 51.71
C GLU A 175 19.08 -9.46 52.02
N LYS A 176 19.35 -8.55 51.09
CA LYS A 176 19.03 -7.12 51.25
C LYS A 176 17.53 -6.88 51.38
N THR A 177 16.70 -7.59 50.61
CA THR A 177 15.24 -7.50 50.75
C THR A 177 14.75 -8.10 52.07
N SER A 178 15.31 -9.22 52.55
CA SER A 178 14.95 -9.79 53.85
C SER A 178 15.35 -8.90 55.02
N GLN A 179 16.49 -8.20 54.93
CA GLN A 179 16.90 -7.21 55.93
C GLN A 179 15.99 -5.97 55.92
N ALA A 180 15.61 -5.46 54.73
CA ALA A 180 14.71 -4.33 54.63
C ALA A 180 13.31 -4.62 55.21
N ILE A 181 12.78 -5.83 54.97
CA ILE A 181 11.45 -6.25 55.46
C ILE A 181 11.45 -6.47 57.00
N ASN A 182 12.59 -6.86 57.60
CA ASN A 182 12.69 -7.04 59.05
C ASN A 182 12.87 -5.73 59.84
N VAL A 183 13.33 -4.65 59.21
CA VAL A 183 13.50 -3.34 59.87
C VAL A 183 12.17 -2.57 59.97
N GLU A 184 11.17 -2.86 59.12
CA GLU A 184 9.82 -2.28 59.19
C GLU A 184 8.87 -2.97 60.19
N ARG A 185 9.33 -4.01 60.91
CA ARG A 185 8.53 -4.78 61.89
C ARG A 185 8.92 -4.58 63.36
N VAL A 186 9.75 -3.58 63.67
CA VAL A 186 10.12 -3.19 65.06
C VAL A 186 9.52 -1.85 65.41
#